data_AF-A0A1I7GKX0-F1
#
_entry.id   AF-A0A1I7GKX0-F1
#
_cell.length_a   1.000
_cell.length_b   1.000
_cell.length_c   1.000
_cell.angle_alpha   90.00
_cell.angle_beta   90.00
_cell.angle_gamma   90.00
#
_symmetry.space_group_name_H-M   'P 1'
#
loop_
_entity.id
_entity.type
_entity.pdbx_description
1 polymer ?
#
loop_
_entity_poly.entity_id
_entity_poly.type
_entity_poly.pdbx_seq_one_letter_code
_entity_poly.pdbx_strand_id
1 'polypeptide(L)'
;MTMKVWVHRMNGYQKQVVHDIAVSLIEQGIEIQDHDNYLSGHPGVVFSKEITSETCEQLRELSHSGQIPTLFCCDCAISGNTIWRLLEAGACDILTCTGQSPTKSLPACSAGK
;
A
#
# COMPACT_ATOMS: atom_id res chain seq x y z
N MET A 1 -12.98 15.88 15.62
CA MET A 1 -12.33 16.26 14.35
C MET A 1 -12.12 14.96 13.61
N THR A 2 -12.86 14.74 12.52
CA THR A 2 -12.83 13.49 11.75
C THR A 2 -11.69 13.56 10.75
N MET A 3 -10.79 12.57 10.74
CA MET A 3 -9.72 12.51 9.75
C MET A 3 -10.32 12.13 8.39
N LYS A 4 -9.90 12.82 7.33
CA LYS A 4 -10.30 12.51 5.95
C LYS A 4 -9.11 11.96 5.20
N VAL A 5 -9.32 10.88 4.45
CA VAL A 5 -8.30 10.29 3.58
C VAL A 5 -8.88 10.04 2.20
N TRP A 6 -8.08 10.28 1.16
CA TRP A 6 -8.42 9.83 -0.17
C TRP A 6 -7.83 8.45 -0.44
N VAL A 7 -8.51 7.67 -1.26
CA VAL A 7 -8.04 6.36 -1.70
C VAL A 7 -7.89 6.36 -3.22
N HIS A 8 -6.76 5.86 -3.70
CA HIS A 8 -6.51 5.67 -5.12
C HIS A 8 -6.07 4.23 -5.41
N ARG A 9 -6.69 3.62 -6.41
CA ARG A 9 -6.36 2.27 -6.86
C ARG A 9 -5.67 2.31 -8.21
N MET A 10 -4.44 1.83 -8.24
CA MET A 10 -3.66 1.59 -9.45
C MET A 10 -3.93 0.19 -9.99
N ASN A 11 -3.52 -0.04 -11.23
CA ASN A 11 -3.85 -1.25 -11.98
C ASN A 11 -3.53 -2.55 -11.22
N GLY A 12 -4.42 -3.54 -11.38
CA GLY A 12 -4.19 -4.92 -10.93
C GLY A 12 -4.56 -5.25 -9.48
N TYR A 13 -4.78 -4.27 -8.59
CA TYR A 13 -5.12 -4.55 -7.18
C TYR A 13 -6.55 -5.07 -7.03
N GLN A 14 -6.88 -6.02 -6.14
CA GLN A 14 -8.26 -6.53 -6.06
C GLN A 14 -9.24 -5.52 -5.45
N LYS A 15 -10.44 -5.36 -6.07
CA LYS A 15 -11.49 -4.46 -5.55
C LYS A 15 -11.91 -4.80 -4.12
N GLN A 16 -11.89 -6.08 -3.76
CA GLN A 16 -12.30 -6.55 -2.43
C GLN A 16 -11.34 -6.07 -1.33
N VAL A 17 -10.03 -6.10 -1.56
CA VAL A 17 -9.04 -5.68 -0.55
C VAL A 17 -9.12 -4.18 -0.28
N VAL A 18 -9.31 -3.37 -1.33
CA VAL A 18 -9.55 -1.91 -1.17
C VAL A 18 -10.82 -1.66 -0.36
N HIS A 19 -11.89 -2.41 -0.64
CA HIS A 19 -13.14 -2.32 0.10
C HIS A 19 -12.95 -2.69 1.57
N ASP A 20 -12.26 -3.78 1.89
CA ASP A 20 -12.06 -4.24 3.26
C ASP A 20 -11.22 -3.24 4.09
N ILE A 21 -10.19 -2.65 3.47
CA ILE A 21 -9.40 -1.58 4.10
C ILE A 21 -10.24 -0.31 4.27
N ALA A 22 -11.07 0.02 3.28
CA ALA A 22 -11.95 1.18 3.37
C ALA A 22 -12.98 1.03 4.50
N VAL A 23 -13.59 -0.14 4.63
CA VAL A 23 -14.48 -0.47 5.75
C VAL A 23 -13.75 -0.34 7.09
N SER A 24 -12.54 -0.92 7.19
CA SER A 24 -11.74 -0.85 8.42
C SER A 24 -11.42 0.58 8.85
N LEU A 25 -11.10 1.46 7.90
CA LEU A 25 -10.84 2.88 8.16
C LEU A 25 -12.12 3.62 8.60
N ILE A 26 -13.27 3.34 7.97
CA ILE A 26 -14.57 3.90 8.35
C ILE A 26 -14.96 3.49 9.77
N GLU A 27 -14.72 2.23 10.16
CA GLU A 27 -14.96 1.73 11.52
C GLU A 27 -14.12 2.46 12.58
N GLN A 28 -12.94 2.97 12.21
CA GLN A 28 -12.09 3.81 13.05
C GLN A 28 -12.53 5.30 13.04
N GLY A 29 -13.63 5.62 12.38
CA GLY A 29 -14.13 6.99 12.23
C GLY A 29 -13.33 7.84 11.26
N ILE A 30 -12.65 7.22 10.29
CA ILE A 30 -11.94 7.92 9.20
C ILE A 30 -12.88 8.03 8.00
N GLU A 31 -13.06 9.25 7.49
CA GLU A 31 -13.87 9.50 6.30
C GLU A 31 -13.06 9.21 5.04
N ILE A 32 -13.56 8.31 4.20
CA ILE A 32 -12.95 7.97 2.92
C ILE A 32 -13.67 8.68 1.79
N GLN A 33 -12.89 9.23 0.88
CA GLN A 33 -13.37 9.76 -0.39
C GLN A 33 -12.51 9.24 -1.54
N ASP A 34 -13.06 9.22 -2.75
CA ASP A 34 -12.26 8.98 -3.94
C ASP A 34 -11.30 10.17 -4.16
N HIS A 35 -10.18 9.93 -4.85
CA HIS A 35 -9.22 10.99 -5.14
C HIS A 35 -9.80 11.97 -6.19
N ASP A 36 -10.32 13.09 -5.70
CA ASP A 36 -10.81 14.21 -6.48
C ASP A 36 -9.79 15.37 -6.42
N ASN A 37 -9.73 16.22 -7.45
CA ASN A 37 -8.88 17.44 -7.47
C ASN A 37 -9.10 18.38 -6.25
N TYR A 38 -10.22 18.23 -5.53
CA TYR A 38 -10.59 19.00 -4.34
C TYR A 38 -9.89 18.55 -3.04
N LEU A 39 -9.21 17.40 -3.03
CA LEU A 39 -8.55 16.85 -1.82
C LEU A 39 -7.04 17.13 -1.77
N SER A 40 -6.57 18.12 -2.51
CA SER A 40 -5.19 18.61 -2.54
C SER A 40 -4.72 19.10 -1.16
N GLY A 41 -4.30 18.15 -0.31
CA GLY A 41 -3.79 18.43 1.04
C GLY A 41 -4.20 17.41 2.11
N HIS A 42 -5.16 16.53 1.83
CA HIS A 42 -5.49 15.44 2.76
C HIS A 42 -4.57 14.24 2.56
N PRO A 43 -4.27 13.47 3.62
CA PRO A 43 -3.49 12.23 3.49
C PRO A 43 -4.14 11.22 2.54
N GLY A 44 -3.32 10.40 1.91
CA GLY A 44 -3.73 9.44 0.90
C GLY A 44 -3.36 8.01 1.18
N VAL A 45 -4.11 7.08 0.58
CA VAL A 45 -3.73 5.67 0.48
C VAL A 45 -3.75 5.24 -0.98
N VAL A 46 -2.61 4.75 -1.46
CA VAL A 46 -2.45 4.22 -2.81
C VAL A 46 -2.31 2.71 -2.77
N PHE A 47 -3.08 2.02 -3.61
CA PHE A 47 -3.02 0.57 -3.76
C PHE A 47 -2.46 0.20 -5.13
N SER A 48 -1.42 -0.64 -5.17
CA SER A 48 -0.95 -1.23 -6.42
C SER A 48 -0.50 -2.67 -6.21
N LYS A 49 -0.74 -3.52 -7.21
CA LYS A 49 -0.29 -4.92 -7.20
C LYS A 49 1.14 -5.07 -7.71
N GLU A 50 1.53 -4.16 -8.60
CA GLU A 50 2.84 -4.18 -9.25
C GLU A 50 3.50 -2.81 -9.06
N ILE A 51 4.83 -2.81 -8.95
CA ILE A 51 5.60 -1.59 -8.77
C ILE A 51 6.44 -1.40 -10.02
N THR A 52 5.90 -0.61 -10.94
CA THR A 52 6.55 -0.21 -12.19
C THR A 52 7.04 1.24 -12.09
N SER A 53 7.74 1.72 -13.12
CA SER A 53 8.07 3.15 -13.22
C SER A 53 6.81 4.02 -13.28
N GLU A 54 5.77 3.57 -13.99
CA GLU A 54 4.48 4.25 -14.05
C GLU A 54 3.81 4.35 -12.66
N THR A 55 3.88 3.29 -11.85
CA THR A 55 3.39 3.32 -10.47
C THR A 55 4.09 4.39 -9.64
N CYS A 56 5.41 4.51 -9.79
CA CYS A 56 6.19 5.54 -9.10
C CYS A 56 5.86 6.96 -9.60
N GLU A 57 5.61 7.14 -10.89
CA GLU A 57 5.22 8.43 -11.46
C GLU A 57 3.84 8.87 -10.97
N GLN A 58 2.85 7.97 -11.02
CA GLN A 58 1.52 8.25 -10.50
C GLN A 58 1.53 8.54 -8.99
N LEU A 59 2.32 7.78 -8.22
CA LEU A 59 2.50 8.06 -6.78
C LEU A 59 3.09 9.45 -6.54
N ARG A 60 4.03 9.88 -7.38
CA ARG A 60 4.64 11.22 -7.31
C ARG A 60 3.63 12.31 -7.61
N GLU A 61 2.75 12.11 -8.58
CA GLU A 61 1.69 13.06 -8.88
C GLU A 61 0.70 13.15 -7.71
N LEU A 62 0.18 12.01 -7.24
CA LEU A 62 -0.83 11.94 -6.17
C LEU A 62 -0.31 12.47 -4.82
N SER A 63 0.95 12.20 -4.48
CA SER A 63 1.58 12.71 -3.25
C SER A 63 2.09 14.14 -3.36
N HIS A 64 1.95 14.79 -4.52
CA HIS A 64 2.63 16.06 -4.83
C HIS A 64 4.13 16.01 -4.50
N SER A 65 4.81 14.97 -4.97
CA SER A 65 6.23 14.69 -4.69
C SER A 65 6.53 14.62 -3.19
N GLY A 66 5.65 13.96 -2.42
CA GLY A 66 5.79 13.76 -0.98
C GLY A 66 5.34 14.94 -0.10
N GLN A 67 4.74 15.99 -0.67
CA GLN A 67 4.15 17.08 0.12
C GLN A 67 2.87 16.63 0.86
N ILE A 68 2.16 15.65 0.29
CA ILE A 68 1.00 15.03 0.91
C ILE A 68 1.43 13.69 1.51
N PRO A 69 1.15 13.43 2.81
CA PRO A 69 1.40 12.13 3.40
C PRO A 69 0.60 11.04 2.69
N THR A 70 1.29 10.14 2.00
CA THR A 70 0.66 9.08 1.22
C THR A 70 1.22 7.72 1.63
N LEU A 71 0.34 6.85 2.14
CA LEU A 71 0.63 5.44 2.41
C LEU A 71 0.54 4.64 1.11
N PHE A 72 1.56 3.85 0.80
CA PHE A 72 1.53 2.93 -0.33
C PHE A 72 1.32 1.49 0.13
N CYS A 73 0.36 0.79 -0.46
CA CYS A 73 -0.01 -0.59 -0.11
C CYS A 73 0.24 -1.54 -1.30
N CYS A 74 1.10 -2.55 -1.11
CA CYS A 74 1.25 -3.70 -2.03
C CYS A 74 0.83 -5.02 -1.36
N ASP A 75 0.15 -5.88 -2.12
CA ASP A 75 -0.17 -7.26 -1.74
C ASP A 75 1.01 -8.23 -1.99
N CYS A 76 2.14 -7.69 -2.42
CA CYS A 76 3.34 -8.41 -2.83
C CYS A 76 4.49 -8.20 -1.84
N ALA A 77 5.36 -9.20 -1.69
CA ALA A 77 6.65 -9.02 -1.04
C ALA A 77 7.56 -8.18 -1.95
N ILE A 78 8.16 -7.12 -1.40
CA ILE A 78 8.97 -6.17 -2.17
C ILE A 78 10.42 -6.14 -1.70
N SER A 79 11.34 -5.92 -2.64
CA SER A 79 12.76 -5.79 -2.32
C SER A 79 13.07 -4.46 -1.63
N GLY A 80 14.16 -4.39 -0.87
CA GLY A 80 14.60 -3.13 -0.25
C GLY A 80 14.83 -1.99 -1.26
N ASN A 81 15.33 -2.29 -2.46
CA ASN A 81 15.48 -1.29 -3.52
C ASN A 81 14.12 -0.77 -4.01
N THR A 82 13.11 -1.63 -4.05
CA THR A 82 11.74 -1.24 -4.42
C THR A 82 11.12 -0.34 -3.36
N ILE A 83 11.36 -0.62 -2.07
CA ILE A 83 10.95 0.25 -0.96
C ILE A 83 11.54 1.65 -1.15
N TRP A 84 12.85 1.76 -1.41
CA TRP A 84 13.49 3.05 -1.63
C TRP A 84 12.88 3.84 -2.80
N ARG A 85 12.61 3.17 -3.93
CA ARG A 85 11.97 3.83 -5.09
C ARG A 85 10.59 4.40 -4.77
N LEU A 86 9.81 3.72 -3.92
CA LEU A 86 8.50 4.21 -3.49
C LEU A 86 8.62 5.41 -2.54
N LEU A 87 9.57 5.38 -1.62
CA LEU A 87 9.85 6.52 -0.73
C LEU A 87 10.33 7.74 -1.54
N GLU A 88 11.23 7.55 -2.50
CA GLU A 88 11.68 8.61 -3.43
C GLU A 88 10.55 9.14 -4.33
N ALA A 89 9.54 8.32 -4.60
CA ALA A 89 8.35 8.72 -5.34
C ALA A 89 7.35 9.51 -4.47
N GLY A 90 7.56 9.62 -3.16
CA GLY A 90 6.73 10.43 -2.27
C GLY A 90 5.81 9.63 -1.34
N ALA A 91 5.97 8.31 -1.23
CA ALA A 91 5.33 7.57 -0.14
C ALA A 91 5.93 7.99 1.21
N CYS A 92 5.08 8.23 2.21
CA CYS A 92 5.54 8.47 3.58
C CYS A 92 5.76 7.17 4.35
N ASP A 93 5.02 6.12 4.00
CA ASP A 93 5.14 4.79 4.57
C ASP A 93 4.65 3.74 3.55
N ILE A 94 5.06 2.48 3.74
CA ILE A 94 4.80 1.40 2.81
C ILE A 94 4.31 0.17 3.57
N LEU A 95 3.08 -0.25 3.29
CA LEU A 95 2.50 -1.49 3.77
C LEU A 95 2.65 -2.58 2.71
N THR A 96 3.34 -3.66 3.06
CA THR A 96 3.58 -4.81 2.18
C THR A 96 3.23 -6.11 2.89
N CYS A 97 2.68 -7.07 2.17
CA CYS A 97 2.57 -8.42 2.69
C CYS A 97 3.96 -9.05 2.82
N THR A 98 4.30 -9.54 4.01
CA THR A 98 5.45 -10.43 4.15
C THR A 98 5.09 -11.73 3.45
N GLY A 99 5.80 -12.05 2.37
CA GLY A 99 5.71 -13.38 1.80
C GLY A 99 6.09 -14.37 2.90
N GLN A 100 5.13 -15.15 3.39
CA GLN A 100 5.50 -16.40 4.04
C GLN A 100 6.25 -17.17 2.97
N SER A 101 7.55 -17.38 3.19
CA SER A 101 8.23 -18.45 2.47
C SER A 101 7.36 -19.70 2.64
N PRO A 102 7.13 -20.51 1.58
CA PRO A 102 6.55 -21.82 1.81
C PRO A 102 7.45 -22.46 2.85
N THR A 103 6.86 -22.78 4.01
CA THR A 103 7.54 -23.50 5.07
C THR A 103 8.21 -24.68 4.40
N LYS A 104 9.54 -24.62 4.22
CA LYS A 104 10.32 -25.82 4.01
C LYS A 104 10.00 -26.64 5.25
N SER A 105 9.18 -27.67 5.07
CA SER A 105 9.05 -28.74 6.04
C SER A 105 10.48 -29.14 6.39
N LEU A 106 10.89 -28.81 7.61
CA LEU A 106 12.11 -29.35 8.19
C LEU A 106 12.01 -30.87 8.03
N PRO A 107 13.01 -31.56 7.46
CA PRO A 107 12.99 -33.00 7.48
C PRO A 107 12.91 -33.42 8.94
N ALA A 108 11.87 -34.20 9.27
CA ALA A 108 11.75 -34.81 10.58
C ALA A 108 13.06 -35.54 10.88
N CYS A 109 13.77 -35.10 11.93
CA CYS A 109 14.85 -35.89 12.48
C CYS A 109 14.24 -37.23 12.93
N SER A 110 14.43 -38.26 12.12
CA SER A 110 14.15 -39.64 12.47
C SER A 110 15.11 -40.04 13.59
N ALA A 111 14.64 -39.98 14.84
CA ALA A 111 15.22 -40.71 15.94
C ALA A 111 14.57 -42.11 16.02
N GLY A 112 15.38 -43.16 15.90
CA GLY A 112 14.99 -44.56 16.06
C GLY A 112 15.49 -45.39 14.87
N LYS A 113 16.42 -46.34 15.03
CA LYS A 113 16.72 -47.23 16.15
C LYS A 113 18.22 -47.37 16.39
#